data_AF-A0A2W4NZT9-F1
#
_entry.id   AF-A0A2W4NZT9-F1
#
_cell.length_a   1.000
_cell.length_b   1.000
_cell.length_c   1.000
_cell.angle_alpha   90.00
_cell.angle_beta   90.00
_cell.angle_gamma   90.00
#
_symmetry.space_group_name_H-M   'P 1'
#
loop_
_entity.id
_entity.type
_entity.pdbx_description
1 polymer ?
#
loop_
_entity_poly.entity_id
_entity_poly.type
_entity_poly.pdbx_seq_one_letter_code
_entity_poly.pdbx_strand_id
1 'polypeptide(L)'
;MAVTSTGRLAIGEGRVLLAGEGAMGNEGFVALEREGQLQWSLFCTLSNPFTDLELEDGEAVVRDGYEGVWRIPVSTPERLRIVPSRG
;
A
#
# COMPACT_ATOMS: atom_id res chain seq x y z
N MET A 1 7.88 -6.40 -14.79
CA MET A 1 7.08 -6.98 -13.70
C MET A 1 5.68 -6.41 -13.84
N ALA A 2 4.67 -7.25 -14.03
CA ALA A 2 3.28 -6.80 -14.06
C ALA A 2 2.72 -6.87 -12.63
N VAL A 3 1.91 -5.88 -12.24
CA VAL A 3 1.23 -5.83 -10.95
C VAL A 3 -0.25 -5.55 -11.19
N THR A 4 -1.12 -6.08 -10.34
CA THR A 4 -2.57 -5.87 -10.42
C THR A 4 -3.01 -5.04 -9.23
N SER A 5 -3.63 -3.88 -9.47
CA SER A 5 -4.22 -3.07 -8.41
C SER A 5 -5.51 -3.73 -7.92
N THR A 6 -5.56 -4.05 -6.61
CA THR A 6 -6.75 -4.54 -5.91
C THR A 6 -7.46 -3.42 -5.16
N GLY A 7 -6.70 -2.39 -4.73
CA GLY A 7 -7.19 -1.21 -4.04
C GLY A 7 -6.79 0.07 -4.76
N ARG A 8 -7.73 1.03 -4.83
CA ARG A 8 -7.51 2.37 -5.36
C ARG A 8 -8.26 3.39 -4.53
N LEU A 9 -7.56 4.37 -3.98
CA LEU A 9 -8.13 5.40 -3.11
C LEU A 9 -7.66 6.80 -3.54
N ALA A 10 -8.59 7.66 -3.92
CA ALA A 10 -8.30 9.06 -4.20
C ALA A 10 -8.18 9.85 -2.87
N ILE A 11 -7.09 10.58 -2.69
CA ILE A 11 -6.77 11.28 -1.42
C ILE A 11 -6.66 12.81 -1.56
N GLY A 12 -7.21 13.38 -2.63
CA GLY A 12 -7.26 14.82 -2.90
C GLY A 12 -6.10 15.35 -3.74
N GLU A 13 -6.27 16.54 -4.33
CA GLU A 13 -5.24 17.23 -5.14
C GLU A 13 -4.65 16.38 -6.29
N GLY A 14 -5.47 15.53 -6.90
CA GLY A 14 -5.02 14.62 -7.96
C GLY A 14 -4.16 13.46 -7.47
N ARG A 15 -4.04 13.25 -6.15
CA ARG A 15 -3.30 12.14 -5.55
C ARG A 15 -4.15 10.89 -5.43
N VAL A 16 -3.54 9.75 -5.71
CA VAL A 16 -4.17 8.43 -5.68
C VAL A 16 -3.23 7.44 -5.00
N LEU A 17 -3.73 6.75 -3.97
CA LEU A 17 -3.08 5.57 -3.42
C LEU A 17 -3.55 4.33 -4.18
N LEU A 18 -2.61 3.45 -4.47
CA LEU A 18 -2.83 2.16 -5.10
C LEU A 18 -2.27 1.08 -4.19
N ALA A 19 -2.99 -0.01 -4.03
CA ALA A 19 -2.50 -1.23 -3.39
C ALA A 19 -2.83 -2.41 -4.29
N GLY A 20 -2.02 -3.46 -4.19
CA GLY A 20 -2.26 -4.66 -4.97
C GLY A 20 -1.20 -5.72 -4.81
N GLU A 21 -1.25 -6.66 -5.75
CA GLU A 21 -0.43 -7.85 -5.76
C GLU A 21 0.55 -7.85 -6.93
N GLY A 22 1.74 -8.41 -6.67
CA GLY A 22 2.70 -8.75 -7.71
C GLY A 22 2.31 -10.01 -8.48
N ALA A 23 3.10 -10.32 -9.50
CA ALA A 23 2.78 -11.31 -10.52
C ALA A 23 2.64 -12.76 -9.99
N MET A 24 3.25 -13.08 -8.85
CA MET A 24 3.29 -14.46 -8.32
C MET A 24 2.40 -14.67 -7.09
N GLY A 25 1.59 -13.67 -6.71
CA GLY A 25 0.58 -13.79 -5.65
C GLY A 25 1.14 -13.88 -4.22
N ASN A 26 2.44 -13.72 -4.02
CA ASN A 26 3.11 -13.62 -2.71
C ASN A 26 3.70 -12.24 -2.44
N GLU A 27 3.56 -11.32 -3.40
CA GLU A 27 4.12 -9.97 -3.34
C GLU A 27 3.01 -8.95 -3.15
N GLY A 28 3.21 -7.99 -2.25
CA GLY A 28 2.34 -6.84 -2.09
C GLY A 28 3.01 -5.58 -2.63
N PHE A 29 2.24 -4.69 -3.24
CA PHE A 29 2.72 -3.33 -3.54
C PHE A 29 1.75 -2.26 -3.02
N VAL A 30 2.32 -1.11 -2.64
CA VAL A 30 1.59 0.13 -2.36
C VAL A 30 2.26 1.25 -3.14
N ALA A 31 1.50 2.12 -3.79
CA ALA A 31 2.04 3.24 -4.53
C ALA A 31 1.23 4.51 -4.30
N LEU A 32 1.90 5.65 -4.40
CA LEU A 32 1.27 6.96 -4.48
C LEU A 32 1.53 7.56 -5.86
N GLU A 33 0.45 7.97 -6.51
CA GLU A 33 0.49 8.76 -7.73
C GLU A 33 -0.02 10.17 -7.48
N ARG A 34 0.42 11.12 -8.30
CA ARG A 34 -0.18 12.45 -8.44
C ARG A 34 -0.35 12.75 -9.91
N GLU A 35 -1.58 13.00 -10.35
CA GLU A 35 -1.91 13.31 -11.75
C GLU A 35 -1.38 12.25 -12.74
N GLY A 36 -1.41 10.97 -12.31
CA GLY A 36 -0.91 9.83 -13.09
C GLY A 36 0.61 9.69 -13.12
N GLN A 37 1.36 10.48 -12.34
CA GLN A 37 2.80 10.33 -12.17
C GLN A 37 3.11 9.65 -10.83
N LEU A 38 3.91 8.59 -10.88
CA LEU A 38 4.37 7.88 -9.69
C LEU A 38 5.24 8.81 -8.82
N GLN A 39 4.88 8.94 -7.54
CA GLN A 39 5.66 9.66 -6.55
C GLN A 39 6.58 8.70 -5.79
N TRP A 40 6.02 7.60 -5.30
CA TRP A 40 6.77 6.53 -4.66
C TRP A 40 6.00 5.21 -4.76
N SER A 41 6.73 4.11 -4.60
CA SER A 41 6.16 2.78 -4.44
C SER A 41 6.93 2.00 -3.37
N LEU A 42 6.19 1.15 -2.66
CA LEU A 42 6.68 0.10 -1.80
C LEU A 42 6.36 -1.23 -2.46
N PHE A 43 7.34 -2.11 -2.52
CA PHE A 43 7.19 -3.47 -3.00
C PHE A 43 7.73 -4.43 -1.94
N CYS A 44 6.92 -5.39 -1.51
CA CYS A 44 7.27 -6.37 -0.51
C CYS A 44 7.13 -7.78 -1.08
N THR A 45 8.22 -8.56 -1.06
CA THR A 45 8.27 -9.93 -1.57
C THR A 45 7.81 -10.99 -0.57
N LEU A 46 7.52 -10.59 0.67
CA LEU A 46 7.21 -11.48 1.79
C LEU A 46 5.86 -11.16 2.46
N SER A 47 5.10 -10.18 1.97
CA SER A 47 3.88 -9.74 2.63
C SER A 47 2.69 -10.66 2.39
N ASN A 48 2.67 -11.44 1.30
CA ASN A 48 1.41 -11.88 0.67
C ASN A 48 0.54 -10.69 0.21
N PRO A 49 -0.48 -10.90 -0.65
CA PRO A 49 -1.20 -9.82 -1.31
C PRO A 49 -1.76 -8.81 -0.32
N PHE A 50 -1.61 -7.52 -0.65
CA PHE A 50 -2.32 -6.46 0.06
C PHE A 50 -3.77 -6.43 -0.42
N THR A 51 -4.70 -6.70 0.49
CA THR A 51 -6.12 -6.92 0.16
C THR A 51 -7.02 -5.75 0.55
N ASP A 52 -6.52 -4.85 1.39
CA ASP A 52 -7.28 -3.71 1.91
C ASP A 52 -6.41 -2.44 1.93
N LEU A 53 -7.01 -1.29 1.61
CA LEU A 53 -6.34 0.01 1.51
C LEU A 53 -7.25 1.11 2.04
N GLU A 54 -6.82 1.75 3.13
CA GLU A 54 -7.49 2.87 3.77
C GLU A 54 -6.52 4.04 3.96
N LEU A 55 -7.06 5.25 4.19
CA LEU A 55 -6.30 6.43 4.60
C LEU A 55 -6.75 6.87 5.98
N GLU A 56 -5.84 6.85 6.95
CA GLU A 56 -6.09 7.29 8.33
C GLU A 56 -4.97 8.22 8.79
N ASP A 57 -5.31 9.41 9.29
CA ASP A 57 -4.34 10.36 9.87
C ASP A 57 -3.11 10.65 8.98
N GLY A 58 -3.29 10.62 7.65
CA GLY A 58 -2.20 10.83 6.68
C GLY A 58 -1.30 9.61 6.43
N GLU A 59 -1.68 8.44 6.96
CA GLU A 59 -1.04 7.15 6.71
C GLU A 59 -1.92 6.30 5.78
N ALA A 60 -1.30 5.69 4.77
CA ALA A 60 -1.92 4.57 4.06
C ALA A 60 -1.89 3.35 4.98
N VAL A 61 -3.06 2.81 5.29
CA VAL A 61 -3.24 1.61 6.12
C VAL A 61 -3.56 0.46 5.21
N VAL A 62 -2.67 -0.53 5.18
CA VAL A 62 -2.73 -1.65 4.24
C VAL A 62 -2.65 -2.96 5.02
N ARG A 63 -3.57 -3.87 4.76
CA ARG A 63 -3.61 -5.19 5.40
C ARG A 63 -3.07 -6.24 4.45
N ASP A 64 -2.20 -7.08 4.98
CA ASP A 64 -1.76 -8.28 4.28
C ASP A 64 -2.57 -9.52 4.69
N GLY A 65 -2.40 -10.61 3.94
CA GLY A 65 -3.09 -11.88 4.19
C GLY A 65 -2.63 -12.64 5.46
N TYR A 66 -1.67 -12.10 6.21
CA TYR A 66 -1.06 -12.73 7.40
C TYR A 66 -1.25 -11.90 8.68
N GLU A 67 -2.32 -11.11 8.75
CA GLU A 67 -2.66 -10.34 9.95
C GLU A 67 -1.69 -9.17 10.26
N GLY A 68 -0.83 -8.79 9.30
CA GLY A 68 0.01 -7.60 9.38
C GLY A 68 -0.73 -6.34 8.93
N VAL A 69 -0.69 -5.28 9.75
CA VAL A 69 -1.17 -3.94 9.37
C VAL A 69 0.02 -3.04 9.07
N TRP A 70 0.17 -2.68 7.80
CA TRP A 70 1.19 -1.77 7.32
C TRP A 70 0.66 -0.35 7.40
N ARG A 71 1.36 0.52 8.12
CA ARG A 71 1.04 1.95 8.20
C ARG A 71 2.17 2.73 7.56
N ILE A 72 1.85 3.39 6.44
CA ILE A 72 2.82 4.07 5.58
C ILE A 72 2.48 5.55 5.54
N PRO A 73 3.26 6.44 6.20
CA PRO A 73 3.04 7.88 6.11
C PRO A 73 3.16 8.37 4.66
N VAL A 74 2.10 9.00 4.13
CA VAL A 74 2.02 9.37 2.70
C VAL A 74 3.14 10.33 2.30
N SER A 75 3.55 11.22 3.20
CA SER A 75 4.59 12.23 2.97
C SER A 75 6.02 11.77 3.29
N THR A 76 6.18 10.70 4.07
CA THR A 76 7.49 10.16 4.52
C THR A 76 7.43 8.63 4.55
N PRO A 77 7.29 7.99 3.37
CA PRO A 77 7.02 6.55 3.26
C PRO A 77 8.15 5.67 3.84
N GLU A 78 9.37 6.19 3.93
CA GLU A 78 10.52 5.51 4.54
C GLU A 78 10.37 5.26 6.05
N ARG A 79 9.39 5.93 6.70
CA ARG A 79 9.06 5.75 8.12
C ARG A 79 7.94 4.73 8.35
N LEU A 80 7.64 3.91 7.35
CA LEU A 80 6.62 2.88 7.47
C LEU A 80 6.85 1.99 8.70
N ARG A 81 5.75 1.47 9.22
CA ARG A 81 5.76 0.54 10.35
C ARG A 81 4.78 -0.58 10.11
N ILE A 82 5.14 -1.77 10.57
CA ILE A 82 4.28 -2.95 10.57
C ILE A 82 3.78 -3.13 11.99
N VAL A 83 2.47 -3.14 12.16
CA VAL A 83 1.80 -3.35 13.45
C VAL A 83 1.11 -4.71 13.38
N PRO A 84 1.29 -5.58 14.39
CA PRO A 84 0.50 -6.81 14.48
C PRO A 84 -0.98 -6.45 14.56
N SER A 85 -1.84 -7.08 13.75
CA SER A 85 -3.25 -7.10 14.12
C SER A 85 -3.36 -7.92 15.41
N ARG A 86 -4.05 -7.38 16.41
CA ARG A 86 -4.04 -7.95 17.77
C ARG A 86 -4.54 -9.40 17.73
N GLY A 87 -3.76 -10.32 18.31
CA GLY A 87 -4.26 -11.62 18.78
C GLY A 87 -5.10 -11.48 20.04
#